data_AF-A0A239KUR5-F1
#
_entry.id   AF-A0A239KUR5-F1
#
_cell.length_a   1.000
_cell.length_b   1.000
_cell.length_c   1.000
_cell.angle_alpha   90.00
_cell.angle_beta   90.00
_cell.angle_gamma   90.00
#
_symmetry.space_group_name_H-M   'P 1'
#
loop_
_entity.id
_entity.type
_entity.pdbx_description
1 polymer ?
#
loop_
_entity_poly.entity_id
_entity_poly.type
_entity_poly.pdbx_seq_one_letter_code
_entity_poly.pdbx_strand_id
1 'polypeptide(L)'
;MNLFSQLAKKLNLTHDPAPPRPGLTLCLLQRRLERYTTERLNAAMQAAWGRAYDRTTFFGMNLDDENGLIKFNELYIPIYYHEHRLGAEELGASSLPGWADHSAFSRIDFVPGGEGLPTSEARHAFCGFIGLLAVELANELTTAFFYKEDGVFLRRDRLTREMILASDKSFDPHSAA
;
A
#
# COMPACT_ATOMS: atom_id res chain seq x y z
N MET A 1 -9.01 -48.74 9.28
CA MET A 1 -8.44 -47.38 9.07
C MET A 1 -6.95 -47.45 9.44
N ASN A 2 -6.03 -47.19 8.51
CA ASN A 2 -4.58 -47.45 8.69
C ASN A 2 -3.89 -46.24 9.37
N LEU A 3 -2.90 -46.50 10.23
CA LEU A 3 -2.05 -45.48 10.88
C LEU A 3 -1.43 -44.49 9.87
N PHE A 4 -1.09 -44.94 8.66
CA PHE A 4 -0.59 -44.08 7.58
C PHE A 4 -1.60 -43.00 7.14
N SER A 5 -2.90 -43.30 7.19
CA SER A 5 -3.98 -42.35 6.87
C SER A 5 -4.10 -41.26 7.94
N GLN A 6 -3.82 -41.60 9.19
CA GLN A 6 -3.84 -40.65 10.31
C GLN A 6 -2.57 -39.79 10.33
N LEU A 7 -1.42 -40.34 9.94
CA LEU A 7 -0.17 -39.57 9.80
C LEU A 7 -0.24 -38.57 8.63
N ALA A 8 -0.83 -38.97 7.49
CA ALA A 8 -1.07 -38.08 6.37
C ALA A 8 -2.05 -36.94 6.71
N LYS A 9 -3.05 -37.19 7.59
CA LYS A 9 -3.92 -36.14 8.14
C LYS A 9 -3.24 -35.24 9.17
N LYS A 10 -2.20 -35.71 9.85
CA LYS A 10 -1.41 -34.90 10.79
C LYS A 10 -0.32 -34.07 10.09
N LEU A 11 0.18 -34.55 8.95
CA LEU A 11 1.14 -33.84 8.09
C LEU A 11 0.45 -32.90 7.09
N ASN A 12 -0.78 -33.22 6.67
CA ASN A 12 -1.72 -32.23 6.16
C ASN A 12 -2.31 -31.45 7.34
N LEU A 13 -1.45 -30.73 8.06
CA LEU A 13 -1.83 -29.43 8.57
C LEU A 13 -2.35 -28.67 7.36
N THR A 14 -3.67 -28.79 7.15
CA THR A 14 -4.46 -27.84 6.42
C THR A 14 -4.12 -26.50 7.05
N HIS A 15 -3.15 -25.80 6.45
CA HIS A 15 -3.21 -24.36 6.45
C HIS A 15 -4.60 -24.06 5.90
N ASP A 16 -5.53 -23.71 6.78
CA ASP A 16 -6.64 -22.87 6.37
C ASP A 16 -6.00 -21.80 5.48
N PRO A 17 -6.47 -21.61 4.23
CA PRO A 17 -5.99 -20.49 3.44
C PRO A 17 -6.14 -19.26 4.33
N ALA A 18 -5.02 -18.58 4.61
CA ALA A 18 -5.04 -17.39 5.45
C ALA A 18 -6.15 -16.48 4.91
N PRO A 19 -7.01 -15.93 5.78
CA PRO A 19 -8.14 -15.15 5.31
C PRO A 19 -7.63 -14.04 4.36
N PRO A 20 -8.37 -13.79 3.26
CA PRO A 20 -8.23 -12.60 2.42
C PRO A 20 -7.68 -11.40 3.16
N ARG A 21 -6.48 -10.94 2.81
CA ARG A 21 -5.95 -9.73 3.45
C ARG A 21 -6.68 -8.52 2.86
N PRO A 22 -7.13 -7.57 3.69
CA PRO A 22 -7.84 -6.39 3.22
C PRO A 22 -6.94 -5.58 2.28
N GLY A 23 -7.54 -4.58 1.63
CA GLY A 23 -6.81 -3.57 0.88
C GLY A 23 -5.71 -2.88 1.68
N LEU A 24 -4.98 -2.02 0.99
CA LEU A 24 -3.96 -1.20 1.63
C LEU A 24 -4.36 0.26 1.50
N THR A 25 -4.25 1.00 2.58
CA THR A 25 -4.48 2.43 2.65
C THR A 25 -3.17 3.10 3.00
N LEU A 26 -2.70 3.94 2.09
CA LEU A 26 -1.56 4.83 2.33
C LEU A 26 -2.09 6.21 2.69
N CYS A 27 -1.71 6.71 3.87
CA CYS A 27 -1.87 8.14 4.18
C CYS A 27 -0.52 8.85 4.11
N LEU A 28 -0.44 9.88 3.27
CA LEU A 28 0.71 10.78 3.20
C LEU A 28 0.44 11.97 4.12
N LEU A 29 1.12 12.02 5.27
CA LEU A 29 0.97 13.09 6.24
C LEU A 29 1.76 14.32 5.80
N GLN A 30 1.11 15.48 5.79
CA GLN A 30 1.64 16.72 5.23
C GLN A 30 1.49 17.91 6.20
N ARG A 31 2.50 18.79 6.25
CA ARG A 31 2.42 20.07 6.98
C ARG A 31 1.42 21.05 6.37
N ARG A 32 1.07 20.86 5.10
CA ARG A 32 0.04 21.58 4.38
C ARG A 32 -0.47 20.69 3.25
N LEU A 33 -1.79 20.66 3.06
CA LEU A 33 -2.40 19.86 2.00
C LEU A 33 -1.86 20.29 0.63
N GLU A 34 -1.19 19.36 -0.05
CA GLU A 34 -0.83 19.48 -1.46
C GLU A 34 -1.67 18.53 -2.28
N ARG A 35 -2.45 19.09 -3.20
CA ARG A 35 -3.35 18.32 -4.07
C ARG A 35 -2.54 17.72 -5.21
N TYR A 36 -2.68 16.41 -5.42
CA TYR A 36 -2.06 15.75 -6.56
C TYR A 36 -3.02 15.79 -7.75
N THR A 37 -2.49 16.15 -8.92
CA THR A 37 -3.25 16.06 -10.17
C THR A 37 -3.24 14.63 -10.70
N THR A 38 -4.15 14.33 -11.62
CA THR A 38 -4.24 13.03 -12.29
C THR A 38 -2.93 12.66 -12.95
N GLU A 39 -2.30 13.62 -13.62
CA GLU A 39 -1.02 13.43 -14.31
C GLU A 39 0.10 13.09 -13.34
N ARG A 40 0.16 13.77 -12.19
CA ARG A 40 1.17 13.49 -11.17
C ARG A 40 1.00 12.12 -10.54
N LEU A 41 -0.23 11.73 -10.22
CA LEU A 41 -0.52 10.40 -9.69
C LEU A 41 -0.16 9.32 -10.71
N ASN A 42 -0.51 9.52 -11.98
CA ASN A 42 -0.16 8.61 -13.06
C ASN A 42 1.34 8.48 -13.27
N ALA A 43 2.07 9.60 -13.29
CA ALA A 43 3.52 9.58 -13.41
C ALA A 43 4.17 8.86 -12.23
N ALA A 44 3.71 9.12 -11.00
CA ALA A 44 4.24 8.48 -9.79
C ALA A 44 3.96 6.97 -9.76
N MET A 45 2.74 6.54 -10.12
CA MET A 45 2.43 5.11 -10.23
C MET A 45 3.27 4.41 -11.30
N GLN A 46 3.45 5.04 -12.47
CA GLN A 46 4.29 4.50 -13.53
C GLN A 46 5.76 4.39 -13.09
N ALA A 47 6.26 5.39 -12.36
CA ALA A 47 7.61 5.39 -11.81
C ALA A 47 7.79 4.32 -10.71
N ALA A 48 6.81 4.16 -9.84
CA ALA A 48 6.78 3.14 -8.78
C ALA A 48 6.69 1.71 -9.34
N TRP A 49 6.00 1.53 -10.46
CA TRP A 49 5.88 0.23 -11.13
C TRP A 49 7.21 -0.24 -11.72
N GLY A 50 8.06 0.69 -12.17
CA GLY A 50 9.42 0.40 -12.64
C GLY A 50 9.52 -0.44 -13.92
N ARG A 51 8.39 -0.76 -14.58
CA ARG A 51 8.35 -1.45 -15.89
C ARG A 51 7.78 -0.53 -16.97
N ALA A 52 8.24 -0.71 -18.20
CA ALA A 52 7.64 -0.04 -19.35
C ALA A 52 6.15 -0.38 -19.46
N TYR A 53 5.36 0.58 -19.91
CA TYR A 53 3.92 0.40 -20.17
C TYR A 53 3.67 -0.74 -21.16
N ASP A 54 2.80 -1.69 -20.81
CA ASP A 54 2.33 -2.74 -21.69
C ASP A 54 0.79 -2.74 -21.75
N ARG A 55 0.19 -3.02 -22.93
CA ARG A 55 -1.27 -2.93 -23.15
C ARG A 55 -2.09 -4.04 -22.46
N THR A 56 -1.44 -5.08 -21.98
CA THR A 56 -2.00 -6.21 -21.19
C THR A 56 -1.95 -5.95 -19.67
N THR A 57 -1.19 -4.94 -19.24
CA THR A 57 -1.15 -4.37 -17.88
C THR A 57 -1.53 -2.88 -17.95
N PHE A 58 -2.81 -2.55 -17.95
CA PHE A 58 -3.22 -1.14 -17.96
C PHE A 58 -2.76 -0.40 -16.69
N PHE A 59 -2.36 0.90 -16.79
CA PHE A 59 -2.40 1.82 -15.64
C PHE A 59 -2.64 3.31 -15.92
N GLY A 60 -3.70 3.83 -15.31
CA GLY A 60 -3.96 5.26 -15.11
C GLY A 60 -5.11 5.45 -14.12
N MET A 61 -4.97 6.44 -13.24
CA MET A 61 -6.04 7.09 -12.51
C MET A 61 -6.76 8.08 -13.41
N ASN A 62 -8.08 8.20 -13.23
CA ASN A 62 -8.86 9.35 -13.68
C ASN A 62 -9.45 10.04 -12.44
N LEU A 63 -8.93 11.22 -12.05
CA LEU A 63 -9.48 11.93 -10.89
C LEU A 63 -10.87 12.51 -11.16
N ASP A 64 -11.27 12.71 -12.42
CA ASP A 64 -12.60 13.24 -12.74
C ASP A 64 -13.73 12.24 -12.39
N ASP A 65 -13.39 10.95 -12.30
CA ASP A 65 -14.28 9.88 -11.84
C ASP A 65 -13.89 9.34 -10.44
N GLU A 66 -12.96 10.00 -9.72
CA GLU A 66 -12.40 9.59 -8.41
C GLU A 66 -11.80 8.16 -8.35
N ASN A 67 -11.57 7.53 -9.50
CA ASN A 67 -11.27 6.11 -9.58
C ASN A 67 -10.03 5.84 -10.46
N GLY A 68 -9.08 5.08 -9.93
CA GLY A 68 -8.03 4.41 -10.69
C GLY A 68 -8.19 2.90 -10.67
N LEU A 69 -7.49 2.19 -11.57
CA LEU A 69 -7.50 0.73 -11.58
C LEU A 69 -6.12 0.12 -11.73
N ILE A 70 -5.80 -0.70 -10.73
CA ILE A 70 -4.72 -1.65 -10.37
C ILE A 70 -4.62 -3.07 -10.99
N LYS A 71 -4.13 -3.40 -12.20
CA LYS A 71 -3.71 -4.81 -12.49
C LYS A 71 -2.41 -5.25 -11.77
N PHE A 72 -2.51 -5.92 -10.62
CA PHE A 72 -1.38 -6.49 -9.85
C PHE A 72 -1.55 -8.01 -9.67
N ASN A 73 -0.58 -8.83 -10.10
CA ASN A 73 -0.65 -10.30 -10.01
C ASN A 73 -2.00 -10.89 -10.48
N GLU A 74 -2.45 -10.49 -11.67
CA GLU A 74 -3.76 -10.87 -12.26
C GLU A 74 -5.01 -10.37 -11.52
N LEU A 75 -4.86 -9.59 -10.45
CA LEU A 75 -5.97 -8.93 -9.74
C LEU A 75 -6.14 -7.51 -10.24
N TYR A 76 -7.39 -7.07 -10.39
CA TYR A 76 -7.73 -5.68 -10.63
C TYR A 76 -8.10 -5.02 -9.29
N ILE A 77 -7.35 -3.98 -8.92
CA ILE A 77 -7.42 -3.30 -7.63
C ILE A 77 -7.83 -1.84 -7.86
N PRO A 78 -9.10 -1.49 -7.64
CA PRO A 78 -9.53 -0.10 -7.57
C PRO A 78 -8.65 0.76 -6.67
N ILE A 79 -8.34 1.97 -7.13
CA ILE A 79 -7.64 3.01 -6.37
C ILE A 79 -8.60 4.17 -6.14
N TYR A 80 -8.68 4.64 -4.90
CA TYR A 80 -9.43 5.85 -4.54
C TYR A 80 -8.47 6.86 -3.93
N TYR A 81 -8.62 8.13 -4.30
CA TYR A 81 -7.82 9.22 -3.75
C TYR A 81 -8.71 10.20 -3.01
N HIS A 82 -8.32 10.55 -1.79
CA HIS A 82 -9.04 11.49 -0.95
C HIS A 82 -8.09 12.50 -0.30
N GLU A 83 -8.63 13.68 -0.06
CA GLU A 83 -7.90 14.81 0.51
C GLU A 83 -8.54 15.25 1.81
N HIS A 84 -7.71 15.39 2.85
CA HIS A 84 -8.22 15.68 4.18
C HIS A 84 -7.44 16.82 4.83
N ARG A 85 -8.16 17.86 5.26
CA ARG A 85 -7.63 18.91 6.14
C ARG A 85 -8.10 18.63 7.56
N LEU A 86 -7.21 18.07 8.38
CA LEU A 86 -7.38 17.73 9.80
C LEU A 86 -8.60 16.86 10.18
N GLY A 87 -8.31 15.65 10.65
CA GLY A 87 -9.22 14.76 11.38
C GLY A 87 -8.45 13.51 11.82
N ALA A 88 -7.93 13.49 13.05
CA ALA A 88 -7.23 12.31 13.60
C ALA A 88 -8.14 11.07 13.65
N GLU A 89 -9.45 11.28 13.74
CA GLU A 89 -10.47 10.22 13.74
C GLU A 89 -10.42 9.35 12.46
N GLU A 90 -10.09 9.94 11.30
CA GLU A 90 -10.02 9.22 10.02
C GLU A 90 -8.73 8.40 9.85
N LEU A 91 -7.66 8.81 10.55
CA LEU A 91 -6.40 8.05 10.67
C LEU A 91 -6.56 6.84 11.62
N GLY A 92 -7.74 6.69 12.25
CA GLY A 92 -8.06 5.62 13.18
C GLY A 92 -7.71 5.97 14.63
N ALA A 93 -8.12 5.12 15.57
CA ALA A 93 -7.92 5.34 17.01
C ALA A 93 -6.45 5.30 17.49
N SER A 94 -5.49 5.32 16.57
CA SER A 94 -4.06 5.30 16.83
C SER A 94 -3.59 6.73 17.15
N SER A 95 -3.04 6.95 18.35
CA SER A 95 -2.37 8.21 18.66
C SER A 95 -1.21 8.42 17.70
N LEU A 96 -1.33 9.42 16.83
CA LEU A 96 -0.27 9.80 15.89
C LEU A 96 1.03 10.09 16.67
N PRO A 97 2.18 9.56 16.24
CA PRO A 97 3.44 9.87 16.90
C PRO A 97 3.69 11.38 16.87
N GLY A 98 4.15 11.96 17.98
CA GLY A 98 4.37 13.41 18.07
C GLY A 98 5.39 13.97 17.07
N TRP A 99 6.25 13.12 16.50
CA TRP A 99 7.18 13.49 15.43
C TRP A 99 6.53 13.58 14.04
N ALA A 100 5.35 12.97 13.85
CA ALA A 100 4.61 12.97 12.59
C ALA A 100 3.74 14.24 12.47
N ASP A 101 4.30 15.38 12.85
CA ASP A 101 3.65 16.69 12.82
C ASP A 101 3.06 16.97 11.43
N HIS A 102 1.75 17.20 11.37
CA HIS A 102 0.99 17.38 10.13
C HIS A 102 -0.26 18.23 10.39
N SER A 103 -0.75 18.89 9.34
CA SER A 103 -2.02 19.63 9.35
C SER A 103 -3.02 19.12 8.31
N ALA A 104 -2.60 18.14 7.50
CA ALA A 104 -3.39 17.54 6.45
C ALA A 104 -2.82 16.17 6.08
N PHE A 105 -3.60 15.38 5.34
CA PHE A 105 -3.10 14.20 4.68
C PHE A 105 -3.84 13.92 3.37
N SER A 106 -3.13 13.27 2.45
CA SER A 106 -3.72 12.61 1.29
C SER A 106 -3.88 11.14 1.60
N ARG A 107 -5.03 10.56 1.27
CA ARG A 107 -5.31 9.13 1.44
C ARG A 107 -5.42 8.48 0.07
N ILE A 108 -4.74 7.36 -0.12
CA ILE A 108 -4.86 6.53 -1.30
C ILE A 108 -5.28 5.14 -0.84
N ASP A 109 -6.50 4.75 -1.18
CA ASP A 109 -7.09 3.46 -0.82
C ASP A 109 -6.94 2.50 -2.00
N PHE A 110 -6.34 1.34 -1.77
CA PHE A 110 -6.21 0.26 -2.73
C PHE A 110 -7.12 -0.88 -2.31
N VAL A 111 -8.23 -1.09 -3.02
CA VAL A 111 -9.28 -2.01 -2.62
C VAL A 111 -9.30 -3.23 -3.56
N PRO A 112 -8.51 -4.29 -3.29
CA PRO A 112 -8.55 -5.51 -4.07
C PRO A 112 -9.96 -6.12 -3.97
N GLY A 113 -10.61 -6.36 -5.11
CA GLY A 113 -11.95 -6.96 -5.13
C GLY A 113 -11.95 -8.42 -4.63
N GLY A 114 -13.10 -8.90 -4.16
CA GLY A 114 -13.30 -10.32 -3.81
C GLY A 114 -12.51 -10.78 -2.57
N GLU A 115 -11.55 -11.68 -2.77
CA GLU A 115 -10.74 -12.37 -1.74
C GLU A 115 -9.45 -11.65 -1.33
N GLY A 116 -9.29 -10.35 -1.64
CA GLY A 116 -8.13 -9.59 -1.21
C GLY A 116 -6.80 -10.09 -1.81
N LEU A 117 -5.67 -9.79 -1.15
CA LEU A 117 -4.36 -10.27 -1.60
C LEU A 117 -4.13 -11.73 -1.16
N PRO A 118 -3.77 -12.64 -2.08
CA PRO A 118 -3.86 -14.08 -1.84
C PRO A 118 -2.74 -14.65 -0.96
N THR A 119 -1.59 -13.95 -0.85
CA THR A 119 -0.43 -14.42 -0.09
C THR A 119 0.24 -13.27 0.66
N SER A 120 0.95 -13.59 1.75
CA SER A 120 1.79 -12.62 2.47
C SER A 120 2.86 -12.02 1.57
N GLU A 121 3.43 -12.82 0.65
CA GLU A 121 4.41 -12.37 -0.33
C GLU A 121 3.79 -11.37 -1.31
N ALA A 122 2.59 -11.65 -1.86
CA ALA A 122 1.87 -10.72 -2.71
C ALA A 122 1.56 -9.42 -1.97
N ARG A 123 1.22 -9.49 -0.68
CA ARG A 123 1.02 -8.32 0.17
C ARG A 123 2.30 -7.52 0.37
N HIS A 124 3.42 -8.14 0.71
CA HIS A 124 4.69 -7.42 0.91
C HIS A 124 5.23 -6.82 -0.40
N ALA A 125 5.07 -7.53 -1.51
CA ALA A 125 5.35 -6.99 -2.84
C ALA A 125 4.48 -5.76 -3.13
N PHE A 126 3.20 -5.82 -2.73
CA PHE A 126 2.27 -4.71 -2.89
C PHE A 126 2.59 -3.52 -1.97
N CYS A 127 2.97 -3.77 -0.71
CA CYS A 127 3.51 -2.74 0.19
C CYS A 127 4.76 -2.07 -0.38
N GLY A 128 5.62 -2.82 -1.09
CA GLY A 128 6.78 -2.29 -1.80
C GLY A 128 6.40 -1.33 -2.92
N PHE A 129 5.44 -1.71 -3.76
CA PHE A 129 4.87 -0.81 -4.78
C PHE A 129 4.30 0.48 -4.16
N ILE A 130 3.49 0.36 -3.10
CA ILE A 130 2.92 1.51 -2.40
C ILE A 130 4.01 2.37 -1.76
N GLY A 131 5.07 1.76 -1.23
CA GLY A 131 6.22 2.50 -0.69
C GLY A 131 6.96 3.29 -1.76
N LEU A 132 7.16 2.70 -2.95
CA LEU A 132 7.76 3.42 -4.07
C LEU A 132 6.85 4.58 -4.51
N LEU A 133 5.54 4.35 -4.59
CA LEU A 133 4.58 5.41 -4.89
C LEU A 133 4.64 6.55 -3.85
N ALA A 134 4.74 6.20 -2.56
CA ALA A 134 4.88 7.17 -1.48
C ALA A 134 6.15 8.02 -1.65
N VAL A 135 7.27 7.40 -2.01
CA VAL A 135 8.54 8.10 -2.31
C VAL A 135 8.40 9.04 -3.51
N GLU A 136 7.74 8.61 -4.58
CA GLU A 136 7.52 9.44 -5.78
C GLU A 136 6.59 10.63 -5.56
N LEU A 137 5.59 10.46 -4.69
CA LEU A 137 4.64 11.53 -4.35
C LEU A 137 5.18 12.49 -3.28
N ALA A 138 6.12 12.04 -2.46
CA ALA A 138 6.68 12.81 -1.36
C ALA A 138 7.33 14.11 -1.84
N ASN A 139 7.11 15.16 -1.08
CA ASN A 139 7.67 16.48 -1.29
C ASN A 139 8.18 17.06 0.04
N GLU A 140 8.62 18.32 0.02
CA GLU A 140 9.11 19.01 1.23
C GLU A 140 8.07 19.17 2.33
N LEU A 141 6.78 19.15 1.98
CA LEU A 141 5.67 19.26 2.93
C LEU A 141 5.31 17.92 3.56
N THR A 142 5.73 16.80 2.97
CA THR A 142 5.47 15.45 3.46
C THR A 142 6.35 15.18 4.68
N THR A 143 5.75 14.73 5.78
CA THR A 143 6.46 14.44 7.04
C THR A 143 6.56 12.96 7.33
N ALA A 144 5.51 12.22 7.01
CA ALA A 144 5.43 10.80 7.29
C ALA A 144 4.46 10.08 6.35
N PHE A 145 4.56 8.77 6.34
CA PHE A 145 3.67 7.84 5.66
C PHE A 145 3.02 6.93 6.69
N PHE A 146 1.74 6.64 6.52
CA PHE A 146 1.01 5.74 7.40
C PHE A 146 0.38 4.62 6.58
N TYR A 147 0.78 3.38 6.89
CA TYR A 147 0.19 2.15 6.36
C TYR A 147 -0.91 1.71 7.32
N LYS A 148 -2.15 2.06 7.02
CA LYS A 148 -3.26 2.01 7.99
C LYS A 148 -3.53 0.59 8.49
N GLU A 149 -3.55 -0.38 7.59
CA GLU A 149 -3.86 -1.78 7.89
C GLU A 149 -2.73 -2.49 8.66
N ASP A 150 -1.51 -1.95 8.59
CA ASP A 150 -0.37 -2.42 9.38
C ASP A 150 -0.18 -1.61 10.68
N GLY A 151 -0.85 -0.46 10.82
CA GLY A 151 -0.67 0.42 11.96
C GLY A 151 0.72 1.06 12.03
N VAL A 152 1.42 1.18 10.90
CA VAL A 152 2.83 1.58 10.84
C VAL A 152 2.98 3.01 10.32
N PHE A 153 3.69 3.82 11.10
CA PHE A 153 4.14 5.15 10.70
C PHE A 153 5.61 5.13 10.30
N LEU A 154 5.91 5.58 9.09
CA LEU A 154 7.28 5.76 8.60
C LEU A 154 7.57 7.24 8.45
N ARG A 155 8.70 7.70 8.96
CA ARG A 155 9.18 9.06 8.67
C ARG A 155 9.57 9.16 7.20
N ARG A 156 9.37 10.35 6.61
CA ARG A 156 9.77 10.61 5.21
C ARG A 156 11.23 10.25 4.95
N ASP A 157 12.12 10.58 5.88
CA ASP A 157 13.58 10.36 5.76
C ASP A 157 14.01 8.89 5.95
N ARG A 158 13.09 7.99 6.31
CA ARG A 158 13.36 6.56 6.52
C ARG A 158 12.90 5.68 5.37
N LEU A 159 11.91 6.12 4.59
CA LEU A 159 11.44 5.38 3.42
C LEU A 159 12.22 5.86 2.18
N THR A 160 13.18 5.06 1.73
CA THR A 160 13.95 5.35 0.50
C THR A 160 13.72 4.30 -0.57
N ARG A 161 13.93 4.71 -1.83
CA ARG A 161 13.86 3.81 -2.99
C ARG A 161 14.87 2.65 -2.85
N GLU A 162 16.09 2.92 -2.40
CA GLU A 162 17.13 1.90 -2.22
C GLU A 162 16.72 0.85 -1.20
N MET A 163 16.13 1.27 -0.08
CA MET A 163 15.64 0.35 0.95
C MET A 163 14.57 -0.60 0.39
N ILE A 164 13.59 -0.06 -0.33
CA ILE A 164 12.49 -0.86 -0.90
C ILE A 164 13.00 -1.83 -1.97
N LEU A 165 13.93 -1.38 -2.83
CA LEU A 165 14.51 -2.22 -3.88
C LEU A 165 15.45 -3.30 -3.33
N ALA A 166 16.10 -3.06 -2.18
CA ALA A 166 16.96 -4.03 -1.52
C ALA A 166 16.17 -5.19 -0.87
N SER A 167 14.88 -5.02 -0.57
CA SER A 167 14.01 -6.05 0.02
C SER A 167 13.63 -7.22 -0.91
N ASP A 168 14.29 -7.34 -2.07
CA ASP A 168 14.17 -8.42 -3.06
C ASP A 168 12.72 -8.95 -3.24
N LYS A 169 11.80 -8.01 -3.49
CA LYS A 169 10.36 -8.18 -3.80
C LYS A 169 9.39 -8.33 -2.63
N SER A 170 9.83 -8.28 -1.37
CA SER A 170 8.93 -8.43 -0.22
C SER A 170 9.19 -7.37 0.86
N PHE A 171 8.85 -6.12 0.56
CA PHE A 171 8.98 -5.02 1.52
C PHE A 171 7.96 -5.16 2.67
N ASP A 172 8.46 -5.19 3.90
CA ASP A 172 7.66 -5.12 5.12
C ASP A 172 7.81 -3.74 5.77
N PRO A 173 6.74 -2.93 5.86
CA PRO A 173 6.82 -1.59 6.46
C PRO A 173 7.24 -1.62 7.94
N HIS A 174 7.00 -2.71 8.69
CA HIS A 174 7.46 -2.81 10.08
C HIS A 174 8.99 -2.83 10.22
N SER A 175 9.70 -3.32 9.20
CA SER A 175 11.17 -3.35 9.20
C SER A 175 11.81 -1.97 9.03
N ALA A 176 11.04 -1.00 8.54
CA ALA A 176 11.49 0.37 8.27
C ALA A 176 11.09 1.40 9.33
N ALA A 177 10.22 0.99 10.29
CA ALA A 177 9.59 1.86 11.29
C ALA A 177 10.47 2.15 12.51
#